data_AF-A0A1B7T852-F1
#
_entry.id   AF-A0A1B7T852-F1
#
_cell.length_a   1.000
_cell.length_b   1.000
_cell.length_c   1.000
_cell.angle_alpha   90.00
_cell.angle_beta   90.00
_cell.angle_gamma   90.00
#
_symmetry.space_group_name_H-M   'P 1'
#
loop_
_entity.id
_entity.type
_entity.pdbx_description
1 polymer ?
#
loop_
_entity_poly.entity_id
_entity_poly.type
_entity_poly.pdbx_seq_one_letter_code
_entity_poly.pdbx_strand_id
1 'polypeptide(L)'
;DYHGIVPFVNVESVQLGLSYKLDPIYGNNAIFSNNHFKKTGEFLLGPLYECQNETDKKKDVTPNNDEITTKETKYYKQFWEDVLYFCEFCFKYTNDEIKFTEHCKICPYQHNQPGKLVYLGNDYLIKKVSHHRHGVFLESLCLFTKFFLDNKSSFCNLKEFDFFVVYARELDGISNLRNKPLGFFSKQIASTNFENLSSILIVPPYRNRGLGTLLIEFSYHLSIHQLESLSKMHDSPNIECFTTGPESPLSPFGLKMYVNYWQKTLVIEMMNYKKNNKLDTPLIKYLMEKTHFESEHIILTLKYMKCI
;
A
#
# COMPACT_ATOMS: atom_id res chain seq x y z
N ASP A 1 10.48 15.91 16.25
CA ASP A 1 9.81 16.18 14.96
C ASP A 1 9.81 14.95 14.06
N TYR A 2 8.67 14.25 13.99
CA TYR A 2 8.51 12.95 13.31
C TYR A 2 8.17 13.10 11.82
N HIS A 3 8.97 13.89 11.09
CA HIS A 3 8.73 14.17 9.67
C HIS A 3 10.00 14.20 8.82
N GLY A 4 11.15 13.80 9.37
CA GLY A 4 12.39 13.74 8.59
C GLY A 4 12.34 12.60 7.58
N ILE A 5 12.38 12.91 6.28
CA ILE A 5 12.76 11.93 5.26
C ILE A 5 14.19 11.50 5.59
N VAL A 6 14.42 10.21 5.79
CA VAL A 6 15.79 9.67 5.86
C VAL A 6 16.27 9.50 4.42
N PRO A 7 17.23 10.31 3.94
CA PRO A 7 17.61 10.31 2.52
C PRO A 7 18.50 9.11 2.15
N PHE A 8 18.74 8.21 3.10
CA PHE A 8 19.58 7.02 2.93
C PHE A 8 18.88 5.79 3.52
N VAL A 9 19.29 4.62 3.05
CA VAL A 9 18.86 3.34 3.63
C VAL A 9 19.48 3.19 5.02
N ASN A 10 18.65 3.15 6.06
CA ASN A 10 19.06 3.11 7.46
C ASN A 10 18.97 1.72 8.12
N VAL A 11 18.50 0.70 7.39
CA VAL A 11 18.48 -0.69 7.83
C VAL A 11 19.17 -1.53 6.76
N GLU A 12 20.15 -2.34 7.14
CA GLU A 12 20.92 -3.12 6.15
C GLU A 12 20.05 -4.15 5.44
N SER A 13 19.25 -4.91 6.21
CA SER A 13 18.38 -5.94 5.64
C SER A 13 17.07 -6.13 6.41
N VAL A 14 16.04 -6.55 5.67
CA VAL A 14 14.72 -6.92 6.21
C VAL A 14 14.49 -8.40 5.98
N GLN A 15 14.37 -9.16 7.07
CA GLN A 15 14.07 -10.59 7.03
C GLN A 15 12.54 -10.80 7.09
N LEU A 16 11.92 -11.22 6.00
CA LEU A 16 10.50 -11.53 5.91
C LEU A 16 10.26 -13.04 6.05
N GLY A 17 9.64 -13.44 7.15
CA GLY A 17 9.49 -14.86 7.51
C GLY A 17 10.86 -15.52 7.71
N LEU A 18 10.92 -16.85 7.61
CA LEU A 18 12.18 -17.59 7.70
C LEU A 18 12.89 -17.75 6.35
N SER A 19 12.31 -17.23 5.27
CA SER A 19 12.70 -17.62 3.90
C SER A 19 13.23 -16.48 3.03
N TYR A 20 12.96 -15.22 3.37
CA TYR A 20 13.29 -14.09 2.50
C TYR A 20 14.10 -13.03 3.21
N LYS A 21 15.35 -12.83 2.79
CA LYS A 21 16.15 -11.65 3.13
C LYS A 21 15.98 -10.61 2.02
N LEU A 22 15.56 -9.41 2.37
CA LEU A 22 15.22 -8.34 1.45
C LEU A 22 16.13 -7.13 1.69
N ASP A 23 16.56 -6.50 0.60
CA ASP A 23 17.33 -5.26 0.65
C ASP A 23 16.38 -4.06 0.60
N PRO A 24 16.31 -3.23 1.66
CA PRO A 24 15.49 -2.02 1.65
C PRO A 24 15.96 -1.04 0.57
N ILE A 25 15.00 -0.36 -0.06
CA ILE A 25 15.26 0.66 -1.10
C ILE A 25 15.30 2.06 -0.46
N TYR A 26 14.50 2.29 0.58
CA TYR A 26 14.35 3.59 1.23
C TYR A 26 14.56 3.49 2.74
N GLY A 27 14.96 4.62 3.34
CA GLY A 27 15.03 4.75 4.78
C GLY A 27 13.64 4.83 5.43
N ASN A 28 13.56 4.33 6.65
CA ASN A 28 12.36 4.30 7.46
C ASN A 28 12.69 4.79 8.88
N ASN A 29 12.40 6.05 9.19
CA ASN A 29 12.50 6.59 10.56
C ASN A 29 11.30 6.21 11.43
N ALA A 30 10.12 6.02 10.83
CA ALA A 30 8.88 5.81 11.55
C ALA A 30 8.96 4.58 12.47
N ILE A 31 9.60 3.52 12.00
CA ILE A 31 9.80 2.27 12.77
C ILE A 31 10.67 2.46 14.03
N PHE A 32 11.54 3.47 14.05
CA PHE A 32 12.42 3.80 15.18
C PHE A 32 11.85 4.86 16.13
N SER A 33 10.58 5.25 15.95
CA SER A 33 9.95 6.22 16.84
C SER A 33 9.75 5.65 18.24
N ASN A 34 9.68 6.51 19.27
CA ASN A 34 9.53 6.08 20.68
C ASN A 34 8.25 5.25 20.95
N ASN A 35 7.29 5.26 20.03
CA ASN A 35 6.07 4.44 20.10
C ASN A 35 6.30 2.97 19.67
N HIS A 36 7.38 2.72 18.94
CA HIS A 36 7.76 1.41 18.38
C HIS A 36 9.11 0.93 18.93
N PHE A 37 9.93 1.85 19.42
CA PHE A 37 11.29 1.65 19.92
C PHE A 37 11.38 2.15 21.37
N LYS A 38 11.71 1.27 22.33
CA LYS A 38 11.95 1.71 23.71
C LYS A 38 13.36 2.30 23.82
N LYS A 39 13.55 3.27 24.72
CA LYS A 39 14.86 3.90 25.05
C LYS A 39 15.97 2.91 25.46
N THR A 40 15.66 1.62 25.61
CA THR A 40 16.59 0.53 25.95
C THR A 40 17.26 -0.14 24.75
N GLY A 41 16.89 0.21 23.51
CA GLY A 41 17.42 -0.45 22.29
C GLY A 41 16.65 -1.70 21.85
N GLU A 42 15.57 -2.06 22.54
CA GLU A 42 14.71 -3.19 22.19
C GLU A 42 13.45 -2.72 21.45
N PHE A 43 13.18 -3.36 20.31
CA PHE A 43 11.87 -3.27 19.66
C PHE A 43 10.86 -4.16 20.39
N LEU A 44 9.69 -3.62 20.73
CA LEU A 44 8.55 -4.48 21.01
C LEU A 44 8.08 -5.15 19.72
N LEU A 45 7.47 -6.33 19.86
CA LEU A 45 6.91 -7.08 18.75
C LEU A 45 5.71 -6.32 18.13
N GLY A 46 6.01 -5.42 17.19
CA GLY A 46 5.06 -4.47 16.59
C GLY A 46 4.79 -3.22 17.45
N PRO A 47 3.90 -2.32 16.98
CA PRO A 47 3.47 -1.14 17.73
C PRO A 47 2.98 -1.46 19.14
N LEU A 48 3.40 -0.66 20.13
CA LEU A 48 2.73 -0.60 21.41
C LEU A 48 1.31 -0.05 21.18
N TYR A 49 0.31 -0.93 21.15
CA TYR A 49 -1.05 -0.54 21.47
C TYR A 49 -1.26 -0.82 22.95
N GLU A 50 -0.96 0.16 23.80
CA GLU A 50 -1.43 0.14 25.18
C GLU A 50 -2.95 0.28 25.14
N CYS A 51 -3.66 -0.84 25.20
CA CYS A 51 -5.03 -0.83 25.69
C CYS A 51 -4.95 -0.56 27.20
N GLN A 52 -4.93 0.70 27.62
CA GLN A 52 -5.15 1.07 29.01
C GLN A 52 -6.54 1.69 29.15
N ASN A 53 -7.52 0.82 29.42
CA ASN A 53 -8.52 1.16 30.42
C ASN A 53 -7.79 1.06 31.76
N GLU A 54 -7.34 2.17 32.32
CA GLU A 54 -7.24 2.33 33.78
C GLU A 54 -7.03 3.81 34.14
N THR A 55 -7.82 4.21 35.11
CA THR A 55 -7.94 5.51 35.74
C THR A 55 -6.66 5.97 36.45
N ASP A 56 -6.50 7.28 36.57
CA ASP A 56 -5.70 8.00 37.58
C ASP A 56 -4.16 7.96 37.49
N LYS A 57 -3.57 9.03 36.93
CA LYS A 57 -2.92 10.13 37.70
C LYS A 57 -2.12 11.05 36.78
N LYS A 58 -2.50 12.33 36.78
CA LYS A 58 -1.69 13.44 36.28
C LYS A 58 -0.37 13.52 37.07
N LYS A 59 0.75 13.56 36.37
CA LYS A 59 1.97 14.23 36.83
C LYS A 59 2.55 15.04 35.68
N ASP A 60 2.48 16.36 35.85
CA ASP A 60 3.14 17.35 35.04
C ASP A 60 4.66 17.13 35.05
N VAL A 61 5.28 17.14 33.88
CA VAL A 61 6.74 17.31 33.74
C VAL A 61 6.97 18.34 32.62
N THR A 62 7.61 19.44 33.02
CA THR A 62 8.01 20.58 32.19
C THR A 62 9.06 20.22 31.14
N PRO A 63 9.11 20.89 29.98
CA PRO A 63 10.11 20.65 28.95
C PRO A 63 11.42 21.36 29.30
N ASN A 64 12.48 20.61 29.57
CA ASN A 64 13.83 21.16 29.57
C ASN A 64 14.36 21.17 28.14
N ASN A 65 14.66 22.39 27.67
CA ASN A 65 15.45 22.68 26.48
C ASN A 65 16.87 22.18 26.69
N ASP A 66 17.37 21.33 25.79
CA ASP A 66 18.81 21.12 25.63
C ASP A 66 19.16 21.05 24.13
N GLU A 67 20.23 21.76 23.80
CA GLU A 67 20.61 22.27 22.50
C GLU A 67 21.04 21.20 21.48
N ILE A 68 20.65 21.42 20.23
CA ILE A 68 21.14 20.67 19.06
C ILE A 68 22.59 21.09 18.81
N THR A 69 23.56 20.24 19.15
CA THR A 69 24.95 20.42 18.72
C THR A 69 25.15 19.75 17.36
N THR A 70 25.17 20.55 16.29
CA THR A 70 25.59 20.14 14.95
C THR A 70 27.10 19.89 14.93
N LYS A 71 27.51 18.62 14.92
CA LYS A 71 28.86 18.22 14.51
C LYS A 71 28.78 17.46 13.20
N GLU A 72 29.13 18.14 12.12
CA GLU A 72 29.48 17.55 10.83
C GLU A 72 30.53 16.45 11.06
N THR A 73 30.11 15.19 10.95
CA THR A 73 31.01 14.03 10.99
C THR A 73 30.87 13.24 9.71
N LYS A 74 32.02 13.06 9.07
CA LYS A 74 32.24 12.33 7.81
C LYS A 74 31.60 10.93 7.82
N TYR A 75 30.89 10.65 6.73
CA TYR A 75 30.54 9.34 6.16
C TYR A 75 31.27 8.12 6.73
N TYR A 76 30.65 7.47 7.70
CA TYR A 76 30.60 6.01 7.77
C TYR A 76 29.11 5.65 7.74
N LYS A 77 28.69 4.87 6.73
CA LYS A 77 27.36 4.27 6.66
C LYS A 77 27.22 3.34 7.87
N GLN A 78 26.76 3.87 8.99
CA GLN A 78 26.30 3.06 10.11
C GLN A 78 24.81 2.90 9.90
N PHE A 79 24.41 1.72 9.41
CA PHE A 79 23.02 1.32 9.51
C PHE A 79 22.59 1.45 10.97
N TRP A 80 21.34 1.85 11.20
CA TRP A 80 20.79 1.93 12.55
C TRP A 80 20.51 0.54 13.09
N GLU A 81 20.15 -0.40 12.20
CA GLU A 81 20.01 -1.83 12.48
C GLU A 81 20.51 -2.65 11.29
N ASP A 82 21.17 -3.78 11.58
CA ASP A 82 21.64 -4.71 10.55
C ASP A 82 20.48 -5.55 10.01
N VAL A 83 19.59 -6.03 10.89
CA VAL A 83 18.48 -6.90 10.51
C VAL A 83 17.21 -6.52 11.27
N LEU A 84 16.12 -6.28 10.53
CA LEU A 84 14.77 -6.27 11.09
C LEU A 84 13.98 -7.48 10.60
N TYR A 85 13.45 -8.23 11.55
CA TYR A 85 12.63 -9.41 11.29
C TYR A 85 11.16 -9.03 11.20
N PHE A 86 10.46 -9.48 10.17
CA PHE A 86 9.04 -9.26 9.92
C PHE A 86 8.32 -10.59 9.75
N CYS A 87 7.22 -10.78 10.47
CA CYS A 87 6.35 -11.93 10.28
C CYS A 87 5.68 -11.88 8.90
N GLU A 88 5.81 -12.94 8.10
CA GLU A 88 5.25 -13.00 6.74
C GLU A 88 3.71 -13.09 6.68
N PHE A 89 3.05 -13.30 7.82
CA PHE A 89 1.59 -13.35 7.92
C PHE A 89 0.99 -12.03 8.45
N CYS A 90 1.58 -11.47 9.51
CA CYS A 90 1.01 -10.31 10.20
C CYS A 90 1.84 -9.02 10.15
N PHE A 91 3.04 -9.08 9.55
CA PHE A 91 4.03 -7.99 9.47
C PHE A 91 4.54 -7.45 10.82
N LYS A 92 4.15 -7.99 11.96
CA LYS A 92 4.80 -7.63 13.24
C LYS A 92 6.31 -7.85 13.14
N TYR A 93 7.06 -6.96 13.75
CA TYR A 93 8.50 -6.89 13.58
C TYR A 93 9.25 -6.75 14.90
N THR A 94 10.52 -7.13 14.89
CA THR A 94 11.48 -7.01 15.99
C THR A 94 12.91 -7.09 15.44
N ASN A 95 13.90 -6.62 16.19
CA ASN A 95 15.33 -6.87 15.92
C ASN A 95 15.87 -8.11 16.66
N ASP A 96 15.04 -8.77 17.47
CA ASP A 96 15.41 -9.97 18.24
C ASP A 96 14.97 -11.25 17.51
N GLU A 97 15.95 -12.03 17.04
CA GLU A 97 15.75 -13.26 16.29
C GLU A 97 15.01 -14.35 17.10
N ILE A 98 15.24 -14.43 18.41
CA ILE A 98 14.62 -15.43 19.28
C ILE A 98 13.13 -15.10 19.43
N LYS A 99 12.80 -13.85 19.79
CA LYS A 99 11.40 -13.38 19.89
C LYS A 99 10.67 -13.54 18.55
N PHE A 100 11.34 -13.25 17.44
CA PHE A 100 10.78 -13.46 16.10
C PHE A 100 10.45 -14.93 15.83
N THR A 101 11.41 -15.83 16.11
CA THR A 101 11.25 -17.27 15.88
C THR A 101 10.13 -17.85 16.73
N GLU A 102 9.99 -17.42 17.99
CA GLU A 102 8.87 -17.80 18.85
C GLU A 102 7.54 -17.30 18.30
N HIS A 103 7.45 -16.04 17.88
CA HIS A 103 6.25 -15.49 17.26
C HIS A 103 5.84 -16.27 15.99
N CYS A 104 6.80 -16.64 15.15
CA CYS A 104 6.58 -17.42 13.94
C CYS A 104 6.01 -18.83 14.22
N LYS A 105 6.02 -19.34 15.45
CA LYS A 105 5.37 -20.62 15.81
C LYS A 105 3.92 -20.45 16.22
N ILE A 106 3.55 -19.28 16.75
CA ILE A 106 2.25 -19.03 17.39
C ILE A 106 1.43 -17.93 16.70
N CYS A 107 1.86 -17.45 15.54
CA CYS A 107 1.21 -16.33 14.87
C CYS A 107 -0.22 -16.72 14.47
N PRO A 108 -1.26 -16.04 14.98
CA PRO A 108 -2.65 -16.41 14.71
C PRO A 108 -3.04 -16.22 13.23
N TYR A 109 -2.29 -15.39 12.50
CA TYR A 109 -2.50 -15.10 11.09
C TYR A 109 -2.03 -16.23 10.16
N GLN A 110 -1.37 -17.27 10.69
CA GLN A 110 -1.07 -18.50 9.95
C GLN A 110 -2.31 -19.24 9.51
N HIS A 111 -3.41 -19.10 10.25
CA HIS A 111 -4.68 -19.77 9.96
C HIS A 111 -5.81 -18.78 9.64
N ASN A 112 -5.64 -17.49 10.00
CA ASN A 112 -6.68 -16.48 9.88
C ASN A 112 -6.21 -15.26 9.08
N GLN A 113 -6.81 -15.01 7.92
CA GLN A 113 -6.53 -13.80 7.13
C GLN A 113 -7.39 -12.62 7.62
N PRO A 114 -6.84 -11.40 7.76
CA PRO A 114 -7.60 -10.22 8.13
C PRO A 114 -8.58 -9.79 7.05
N GLY A 115 -9.66 -9.13 7.47
CA GLY A 115 -10.58 -8.44 6.56
C GLY A 115 -11.71 -9.30 5.99
N LYS A 116 -12.60 -8.61 5.26
CA LYS A 116 -13.79 -9.18 4.61
C LYS A 116 -13.48 -9.49 3.15
N LEU A 117 -13.84 -10.67 2.66
CA LEU A 117 -13.72 -11.04 1.25
C LEU A 117 -14.54 -10.08 0.37
N VAL A 118 -13.90 -9.49 -0.64
CA VAL A 118 -14.53 -8.57 -1.62
C VAL A 118 -14.29 -8.98 -3.06
N TYR A 119 -13.36 -9.90 -3.32
CA TYR A 119 -13.11 -10.48 -4.63
C TYR A 119 -12.63 -11.93 -4.46
N LEU A 120 -13.15 -12.82 -5.30
CA LEU A 120 -12.76 -14.21 -5.38
C LEU A 120 -12.52 -14.57 -6.84
N GLY A 121 -11.26 -14.66 -7.24
CA GLY A 121 -10.83 -15.16 -8.55
C GLY A 121 -10.40 -16.62 -8.49
N ASN A 122 -9.85 -17.11 -9.60
CA ASN A 122 -9.37 -18.49 -9.72
C ASN A 122 -8.13 -18.75 -8.86
N ASP A 123 -7.12 -17.86 -8.96
CA ASP A 123 -5.82 -18.04 -8.29
C ASP A 123 -5.65 -17.13 -7.08
N TYR A 124 -6.45 -16.06 -6.97
CA TYR A 124 -6.29 -15.01 -5.97
C TYR A 124 -7.62 -14.56 -5.39
N LEU A 125 -7.56 -14.05 -4.15
CA LEU A 125 -8.68 -13.40 -3.49
C LEU A 125 -8.23 -12.06 -2.91
N ILE A 126 -9.15 -11.10 -2.82
CA ILE A 126 -8.88 -9.78 -2.21
C ILE A 126 -9.81 -9.60 -1.02
N LYS A 127 -9.23 -9.17 0.11
CA LYS A 127 -9.95 -8.83 1.33
C LYS A 127 -9.83 -7.35 1.65
N LYS A 128 -10.97 -6.73 1.96
CA LYS A 128 -11.04 -5.39 2.53
C LYS A 128 -10.71 -5.44 4.02
N VAL A 129 -9.61 -4.84 4.41
CA VAL A 129 -9.11 -4.74 5.78
C VAL A 129 -9.31 -3.30 6.27
N SER A 130 -10.04 -3.16 7.38
CA SER A 130 -10.31 -1.86 8.00
C SER A 130 -9.44 -1.67 9.23
N HIS A 131 -8.89 -0.47 9.38
CA HIS A 131 -8.09 -0.07 10.55
C HIS A 131 -8.83 -0.28 11.88
N HIS A 132 -10.13 -0.02 11.93
CA HIS A 132 -10.93 -0.19 13.15
C HIS A 132 -10.87 -1.61 13.75
N ARG A 133 -10.66 -2.64 12.92
CA ARG A 133 -10.59 -4.05 13.36
C ARG A 133 -9.18 -4.62 13.35
N HIS A 134 -8.31 -4.13 12.47
CA HIS A 134 -6.98 -4.69 12.21
C HIS A 134 -5.88 -3.62 12.22
N GLY A 135 -5.96 -2.65 13.14
CA GLY A 135 -5.02 -1.52 13.24
C GLY A 135 -3.56 -1.95 13.29
N VAL A 136 -3.20 -2.81 14.24
CA VAL A 136 -1.81 -3.32 14.41
C VAL A 136 -1.27 -3.99 13.14
N PHE A 137 -2.11 -4.76 12.43
CA PHE A 137 -1.72 -5.39 11.17
C PHE A 137 -1.42 -4.36 10.10
N LEU A 138 -2.29 -3.35 9.94
CA LEU A 138 -2.13 -2.30 8.93
C LEU A 138 -0.98 -1.35 9.25
N GLU A 139 -0.77 -1.00 10.52
CA GLU A 139 0.39 -0.24 10.97
C GLU A 139 1.69 -0.98 10.65
N SER A 140 1.77 -2.26 11.01
CA SER A 140 2.95 -3.08 10.75
C SER A 140 3.21 -3.26 9.24
N LEU A 141 2.15 -3.51 8.44
CA LEU A 141 2.22 -3.58 6.98
C LEU A 141 2.70 -2.27 6.37
N CYS A 142 2.22 -1.13 6.87
CA CYS A 142 2.64 0.17 6.36
C CYS A 142 4.10 0.45 6.72
N LEU A 143 4.54 0.17 7.94
CA LEU A 143 5.95 0.30 8.33
C LEU A 143 6.86 -0.58 7.47
N PHE A 144 6.47 -1.82 7.18
CA PHE A 144 7.16 -2.66 6.20
C PHE A 144 7.22 -2.00 4.81
N THR A 145 6.10 -1.43 4.35
CA THR A 145 5.98 -0.79 3.04
C THR A 145 6.93 0.39 2.87
N LYS A 146 7.24 1.14 3.94
CA LYS A 146 8.11 2.32 3.87
C LYS A 146 9.52 1.98 3.37
N PHE A 147 10.01 0.76 3.62
CA PHE A 147 11.30 0.32 3.08
C PHE A 147 11.32 0.19 1.55
N PHE A 148 10.15 0.12 0.91
CA PHE A 148 10.01 -0.13 -0.53
C PHE A 148 9.18 0.95 -1.25
N LEU A 149 8.74 1.99 -0.54
CA LEU A 149 7.94 3.09 -1.09
C LEU A 149 8.41 4.44 -0.53
N ASP A 150 8.88 5.32 -1.43
CA ASP A 150 9.58 6.57 -1.11
C ASP A 150 8.73 7.57 -0.30
N ASN A 151 7.53 7.88 -0.82
CA ASN A 151 6.71 9.03 -0.41
C ASN A 151 5.39 8.65 0.25
N LYS A 152 5.39 7.72 1.21
CA LYS A 152 4.16 7.41 1.96
C LYS A 152 4.02 8.36 3.14
N SER A 153 3.18 9.39 2.99
CA SER A 153 2.83 10.37 4.05
C SER A 153 1.81 9.82 5.05
N SER A 154 1.09 8.75 4.69
CA SER A 154 -0.12 8.27 5.38
C SER A 154 0.09 7.40 6.63
N PHE A 155 1.33 7.23 7.13
CA PHE A 155 1.58 6.44 8.35
C PHE A 155 0.90 7.01 9.60
N CYS A 156 0.54 8.29 9.60
CA CYS A 156 -0.02 8.97 10.77
C CYS A 156 -1.56 8.91 10.85
N ASN A 157 -2.26 8.52 9.77
CA ASN A 157 -3.73 8.53 9.77
C ASN A 157 -4.36 7.40 8.96
N LEU A 158 -4.01 6.15 9.30
CA LEU A 158 -4.52 4.94 8.65
C LEU A 158 -6.05 4.78 8.77
N LYS A 159 -6.71 5.51 9.68
CA LYS A 159 -8.17 5.50 9.87
C LYS A 159 -8.93 6.07 8.68
N GLU A 160 -8.30 6.93 7.88
CA GLU A 160 -8.89 7.56 6.70
C GLU A 160 -8.80 6.70 5.43
N PHE A 161 -8.21 5.50 5.54
CA PHE A 161 -7.94 4.63 4.41
C PHE A 161 -8.57 3.25 4.59
N ASP A 162 -9.16 2.76 3.50
CA ASP A 162 -9.47 1.36 3.32
C ASP A 162 -8.29 0.63 2.68
N PHE A 163 -8.00 -0.58 3.15
CA PHE A 163 -6.92 -1.42 2.60
C PHE A 163 -7.50 -2.65 1.91
N PHE A 164 -6.99 -2.97 0.73
CA PHE A 164 -7.41 -4.11 -0.08
C PHE A 164 -6.21 -5.02 -0.27
N VAL A 165 -6.20 -6.14 0.45
CA VAL A 165 -5.05 -7.05 0.55
C VAL A 165 -5.32 -8.31 -0.27
N VAL A 166 -4.38 -8.68 -1.15
CA VAL A 166 -4.48 -9.87 -2.01
C VAL A 166 -3.79 -11.07 -1.36
N TYR A 167 -4.42 -12.24 -1.48
CA TYR A 167 -3.93 -13.53 -1.00
C TYR A 167 -4.02 -14.58 -2.12
N ALA A 168 -3.16 -15.60 -2.07
CA ALA A 168 -3.29 -16.77 -2.93
C ALA A 168 -4.54 -17.58 -2.56
N ARG A 169 -5.22 -18.09 -3.57
CA ARG A 169 -6.20 -19.16 -3.45
C ARG A 169 -5.45 -20.49 -3.47
N GLU A 170 -5.93 -21.45 -2.69
CA GLU A 170 -5.39 -22.80 -2.66
C GLU A 170 -5.84 -23.52 -3.94
N LEU A 171 -4.91 -23.72 -4.87
CA LEU A 171 -5.01 -24.67 -5.97
C LEU A 171 -3.84 -25.64 -5.81
N ASP A 172 -4.12 -26.93 -5.93
CA ASP A 172 -3.29 -28.06 -5.54
C ASP A 172 -1.77 -27.86 -5.74
N GLY A 173 -1.00 -27.96 -4.65
CA GLY A 173 0.46 -28.20 -4.70
C GLY A 173 1.42 -27.05 -4.34
N ILE A 174 0.97 -25.79 -4.22
CA ILE A 174 1.83 -24.66 -3.79
C ILE A 174 1.45 -24.24 -2.35
N SER A 175 1.74 -25.11 -1.38
CA SER A 175 1.32 -24.95 0.03
C SER A 175 1.85 -23.70 0.75
N ASN A 176 2.90 -23.07 0.24
CA ASN A 176 3.70 -22.11 1.02
C ASN A 176 3.24 -20.64 0.91
N LEU A 177 2.17 -20.33 0.18
CA LEU A 177 1.66 -18.96 0.04
C LEU A 177 0.35 -18.70 0.77
N ARG A 178 -0.27 -19.75 1.31
CA ARG A 178 -1.56 -19.66 1.99
C ARG A 178 -1.48 -18.67 3.15
N ASN A 179 -2.49 -17.82 3.25
CA ASN A 179 -2.65 -16.80 4.30
C ASN A 179 -1.58 -15.69 4.33
N LYS A 180 -0.57 -15.73 3.46
CA LYS A 180 0.43 -14.66 3.36
C LYS A 180 -0.13 -13.52 2.52
N PRO A 181 -0.13 -12.27 3.04
CA PRO A 181 -0.45 -11.11 2.24
C PRO A 181 0.56 -10.97 1.08
N LEU A 182 0.07 -11.03 -0.16
CA LEU A 182 0.95 -10.97 -1.33
C LEU A 182 1.22 -9.54 -1.81
N GLY A 183 0.31 -8.63 -1.46
CA GLY A 183 0.34 -7.23 -1.83
C GLY A 183 -0.93 -6.55 -1.37
N PHE A 184 -0.99 -5.25 -1.52
CA PHE A 184 -2.19 -4.48 -1.21
C PHE A 184 -2.22 -3.17 -2.00
N PHE A 185 -3.41 -2.56 -2.05
CA PHE A 185 -3.51 -1.12 -2.21
C PHE A 185 -4.34 -0.50 -1.09
N SER A 186 -4.12 0.79 -0.84
CA SER A 186 -4.96 1.62 0.03
C SER A 186 -5.75 2.62 -0.80
N LYS A 187 -6.96 2.93 -0.37
CA LYS A 187 -7.84 3.95 -0.95
C LYS A 187 -8.36 4.85 0.16
N GLN A 188 -8.25 6.17 -0.01
CA GLN A 188 -8.82 7.12 0.93
C GLN A 188 -10.36 7.03 0.92
N ILE A 189 -10.97 7.03 2.11
CA ILE A 189 -12.42 6.84 2.27
C ILE A 189 -13.20 8.05 1.73
N ALA A 190 -12.70 9.26 2.01
CA ALA A 190 -13.29 10.53 1.59
C ALA A 190 -12.33 11.30 0.68
N SER A 191 -12.01 10.75 -0.50
CA SER A 191 -11.24 11.48 -1.52
C SER A 191 -12.13 12.50 -2.23
N THR A 192 -11.67 13.75 -2.31
CA THR A 192 -12.36 14.83 -3.05
C THR A 192 -12.21 14.70 -4.55
N ASN A 193 -11.14 14.03 -5.01
CA ASN A 193 -10.78 13.91 -6.41
C ASN A 193 -11.15 12.54 -7.00
N PHE A 194 -11.94 11.75 -6.27
CA PHE A 194 -12.36 10.41 -6.67
C PHE A 194 -11.20 9.45 -6.99
N GLU A 195 -10.07 9.60 -6.32
CA GLU A 195 -8.91 8.73 -6.52
C GLU A 195 -9.28 7.28 -6.14
N ASN A 196 -8.91 6.34 -7.00
CA ASN A 196 -9.14 4.92 -6.76
C ASN A 196 -8.07 4.26 -5.89
N LEU A 197 -6.89 4.89 -5.76
CA LEU A 197 -5.72 4.27 -5.16
C LEU A 197 -4.73 5.33 -4.65
N SER A 198 -4.36 5.24 -3.37
CA SER A 198 -3.39 6.12 -2.71
C SER A 198 -2.00 5.49 -2.59
N SER A 199 -1.93 4.18 -2.37
CA SER A 199 -0.64 3.47 -2.33
C SER A 199 -0.84 2.03 -2.76
N ILE A 200 0.15 1.48 -3.46
CA ILE A 200 0.15 0.08 -3.89
C ILE A 200 1.53 -0.51 -3.68
N LEU A 201 1.56 -1.73 -3.14
CA LEU A 201 2.78 -2.51 -3.00
C LEU A 201 2.48 -3.97 -3.28
N ILE A 202 3.28 -4.58 -4.15
CA ILE A 202 3.44 -6.03 -4.20
C ILE A 202 4.66 -6.39 -3.37
N VAL A 203 4.45 -7.25 -2.37
CA VAL A 203 5.48 -7.67 -1.43
C VAL A 203 6.63 -8.31 -2.23
N PRO A 204 7.91 -7.93 -2.02
CA PRO A 204 8.96 -8.15 -3.02
C PRO A 204 9.13 -9.59 -3.52
N PRO A 205 9.11 -10.63 -2.66
CA PRO A 205 9.16 -12.04 -3.09
C PRO A 205 8.03 -12.49 -4.02
N TYR A 206 6.91 -11.77 -4.09
CA TYR A 206 5.71 -12.18 -4.82
C TYR A 206 5.45 -11.35 -6.08
N ARG A 207 6.42 -10.53 -6.49
CA ARG A 207 6.39 -9.77 -7.75
C ARG A 207 6.37 -10.70 -8.97
N ASN A 208 6.09 -10.14 -10.14
CA ASN A 208 6.05 -10.86 -11.44
C ASN A 208 4.96 -11.94 -11.55
N ARG A 209 3.89 -11.84 -10.78
CA ARG A 209 2.73 -12.76 -10.79
C ARG A 209 1.42 -12.12 -11.29
N GLY A 210 1.51 -10.98 -11.97
CA GLY A 210 0.33 -10.22 -12.41
C GLY A 210 -0.47 -9.51 -11.30
N LEU A 211 -0.08 -9.68 -10.03
CA LEU A 211 -0.79 -9.11 -8.85
C LEU A 211 -0.98 -7.59 -8.92
N GLY A 212 0.01 -6.86 -9.43
CA GLY A 212 -0.08 -5.40 -9.56
C GLY A 212 -1.20 -4.98 -10.53
N THR A 213 -1.29 -5.65 -11.68
CA THR A 213 -2.37 -5.43 -12.65
C THR A 213 -3.73 -5.80 -12.05
N LEU A 214 -3.84 -6.94 -11.35
CA LEU A 214 -5.06 -7.36 -10.66
C LEU A 214 -5.55 -6.30 -9.65
N LEU A 215 -4.65 -5.75 -8.84
CA LEU A 215 -5.02 -4.73 -7.84
C LEU A 215 -5.46 -3.41 -8.48
N ILE A 216 -4.81 -2.99 -9.57
CA ILE A 216 -5.23 -1.79 -10.34
C ILE A 216 -6.60 -2.04 -10.99
N GLU A 217 -6.80 -3.17 -11.66
CA GLU A 217 -8.09 -3.54 -12.25
C GLU A 217 -9.21 -3.51 -11.21
N PHE A 218 -8.96 -4.11 -10.05
CA PHE A 218 -9.91 -4.10 -8.96
C PHE A 218 -10.19 -2.68 -8.42
N SER A 219 -9.18 -1.81 -8.32
CA SER A 219 -9.39 -0.43 -7.83
C SER A 219 -10.29 0.38 -8.78
N TYR A 220 -10.10 0.23 -10.10
CA TYR A 220 -10.98 0.84 -11.11
C TYR A 220 -12.41 0.31 -10.99
N HIS A 221 -12.61 -1.01 -11.00
CA HIS A 221 -13.95 -1.59 -10.88
C HIS A 221 -14.66 -1.15 -9.60
N LEU A 222 -13.94 -1.10 -8.48
CA LEU A 222 -14.49 -0.65 -7.21
C LEU A 222 -14.95 0.82 -7.28
N SER A 223 -14.10 1.73 -7.78
CA SER A 223 -14.44 3.15 -7.88
C SER A 223 -15.58 3.40 -8.85
N ILE A 224 -15.57 2.77 -10.03
CA ILE A 224 -16.63 2.92 -11.04
C ILE A 224 -17.97 2.49 -10.45
N HIS A 225 -18.02 1.30 -9.82
CA HIS A 225 -19.24 0.84 -9.18
C HIS A 225 -19.75 1.80 -8.09
N GLN A 226 -18.84 2.39 -7.30
CA GLN A 226 -19.21 3.38 -6.28
C GLN A 226 -19.77 4.68 -6.89
N LEU A 227 -19.13 5.20 -7.94
CA LEU A 227 -19.55 6.41 -8.65
C LEU A 227 -20.89 6.22 -9.36
N GLU A 228 -21.09 5.09 -10.05
CA GLU A 228 -22.36 4.75 -10.68
C GLU A 228 -23.50 4.63 -9.66
N SER A 229 -23.21 4.06 -8.48
CA SER A 229 -24.20 3.96 -7.40
C SER A 229 -24.60 5.34 -6.88
N LEU A 230 -23.63 6.26 -6.71
CA LEU A 230 -23.89 7.65 -6.31
C LEU A 230 -24.69 8.40 -7.37
N SER A 231 -24.38 8.19 -8.66
CA SER A 231 -25.05 8.84 -9.79
C SER A 231 -26.53 8.45 -9.90
N LYS A 232 -26.88 7.21 -9.53
CA LYS A 232 -28.28 6.76 -9.50
C LYS A 232 -29.09 7.33 -8.33
N MET A 233 -28.42 7.79 -7.28
CA MET A 233 -29.07 8.34 -6.07
C MET A 233 -29.39 9.82 -6.22
N HIS A 234 -28.59 10.56 -6.99
CA HIS A 234 -28.87 11.94 -7.33
C HIS A 234 -29.50 11.95 -8.72
N ASP A 235 -30.81 12.21 -8.83
CA ASP A 235 -31.54 12.46 -10.09
C ASP A 235 -31.00 13.72 -10.81
N SER A 236 -29.71 13.74 -11.11
CA SER A 236 -29.01 14.83 -11.77
C SER A 236 -28.70 14.36 -13.20
N PRO A 237 -29.46 14.82 -14.21
CA PRO A 237 -29.35 14.33 -15.58
C PRO A 237 -28.06 14.75 -16.29
N ASN A 238 -27.19 15.52 -15.63
CA ASN A 238 -26.10 16.26 -16.25
C ASN A 238 -24.72 15.95 -15.66
N ILE A 239 -24.54 14.81 -14.99
CA ILE A 239 -23.19 14.50 -14.52
C ILE A 239 -22.35 14.02 -15.70
N GLU A 240 -21.33 14.83 -16.01
CA GLU A 240 -20.25 14.49 -16.92
C GLU A 240 -19.68 13.10 -16.61
N CYS A 241 -19.06 12.47 -17.61
CA CYS A 241 -18.35 11.21 -17.45
C CYS A 241 -17.40 11.30 -16.23
N PHE A 242 -17.75 10.60 -15.14
CA PHE A 242 -16.89 10.53 -13.98
C PHE A 242 -15.60 9.80 -14.34
N THR A 243 -14.48 10.37 -13.96
CA THR A 243 -13.17 9.73 -14.12
C THR A 243 -12.57 9.42 -12.76
N THR A 244 -11.65 8.46 -12.75
CA THR A 244 -10.96 8.02 -11.54
C THR A 244 -9.54 7.59 -11.91
N GLY A 245 -8.61 7.76 -10.97
CA GLY A 245 -7.21 7.48 -11.20
C GLY A 245 -6.44 7.23 -9.90
N PRO A 246 -5.15 6.88 -9.99
CA PRO A 246 -4.29 6.91 -8.83
C PRO A 246 -4.07 8.33 -8.31
N GLU A 247 -3.77 8.43 -7.01
CA GLU A 247 -3.21 9.63 -6.41
C GLU A 247 -1.89 10.02 -7.12
N SER A 248 -1.76 11.30 -7.43
CA SER A 248 -0.56 11.87 -8.05
C SER A 248 0.32 12.57 -7.01
N PRO A 249 1.66 12.54 -7.15
CA PRO A 249 2.43 11.95 -8.24
C PRO A 249 2.70 10.44 -8.07
N LEU A 250 2.72 9.71 -9.19
CA LEU A 250 3.09 8.29 -9.22
C LEU A 250 4.60 8.08 -9.00
N SER A 251 4.96 7.06 -8.22
CA SER A 251 6.35 6.57 -8.17
C SER A 251 6.80 6.02 -9.54
N PRO A 252 8.10 5.97 -9.86
CA PRO A 252 8.57 5.40 -11.14
C PRO A 252 8.09 3.96 -11.39
N PHE A 253 8.07 3.14 -10.33
CA PHE A 253 7.54 1.78 -10.40
C PHE A 253 6.01 1.77 -10.59
N GLY A 254 5.30 2.66 -9.88
CA GLY A 254 3.86 2.84 -10.02
C GLY A 254 3.47 3.26 -11.44
N LEU A 255 4.15 4.26 -11.99
CA LEU A 255 3.93 4.75 -13.36
C LEU A 255 4.09 3.62 -14.39
N LYS A 256 5.17 2.84 -14.31
CA LYS A 256 5.37 1.70 -15.21
C LYS A 256 4.24 0.67 -15.10
N MET A 257 3.76 0.42 -13.89
CA MET A 257 2.67 -0.53 -13.65
C MET A 257 1.33 -0.02 -14.22
N TYR A 258 1.00 1.26 -13.99
CA TYR A 258 -0.21 1.89 -14.50
C TYR A 258 -0.20 2.03 -16.02
N VAL A 259 0.89 2.50 -16.64
CA VAL A 259 1.01 2.57 -18.10
C VAL A 259 0.85 1.19 -18.74
N ASN A 260 1.40 0.14 -18.13
CA ASN A 260 1.21 -1.23 -18.63
C ASN A 260 -0.25 -1.71 -18.54
N TYR A 261 -1.00 -1.27 -17.54
CA TYR A 261 -2.43 -1.54 -17.45
C TYR A 261 -3.21 -0.71 -18.48
N TRP A 262 -3.02 0.61 -18.47
CA TRP A 262 -3.73 1.55 -19.34
C TRP A 262 -3.52 1.21 -20.82
N GLN A 263 -2.30 0.91 -21.27
CA GLN A 263 -2.05 0.58 -22.68
C GLN A 263 -2.89 -0.63 -23.14
N LYS A 264 -3.04 -1.65 -22.29
CA LYS A 264 -3.80 -2.86 -22.64
C LYS A 264 -5.29 -2.53 -22.79
N THR A 265 -5.83 -1.79 -21.82
CA THR A 265 -7.24 -1.37 -21.84
C THR A 265 -7.52 -0.43 -23.02
N LEU A 266 -6.65 0.57 -23.24
CA LEU A 266 -6.81 1.52 -24.35
C LEU A 266 -6.76 0.83 -25.70
N VAL A 267 -5.83 -0.11 -25.93
CA VAL A 267 -5.76 -0.83 -27.21
C VAL A 267 -7.05 -1.59 -27.50
N ILE A 268 -7.62 -2.26 -26.50
CA ILE A 268 -8.90 -2.98 -26.64
C ILE A 268 -10.02 -2.00 -27.02
N GLU A 269 -10.15 -0.91 -26.29
CA GLU A 269 -11.21 0.08 -26.55
C GLU A 269 -11.00 0.83 -27.87
N MET A 270 -9.76 1.11 -28.28
CA MET A 270 -9.46 1.67 -29.59
C MET A 270 -9.83 0.72 -30.73
N MET A 271 -9.62 -0.59 -30.56
CA MET A 271 -10.08 -1.58 -31.54
C MET A 271 -11.60 -1.64 -31.62
N ASN A 272 -12.30 -1.52 -30.48
CA ASN A 272 -13.77 -1.43 -30.44
C ASN A 272 -14.28 -0.15 -31.09
N TYR A 273 -13.63 0.98 -30.83
CA TYR A 273 -13.91 2.27 -31.45
C TYR A 273 -13.84 2.17 -32.98
N LYS A 274 -12.76 1.57 -33.52
CA LYS A 274 -12.58 1.40 -34.97
C LYS A 274 -13.64 0.51 -35.61
N LYS A 275 -14.10 -0.55 -34.93
CA LYS A 275 -15.15 -1.45 -35.46
C LYS A 275 -16.50 -0.73 -35.58
N ASN A 276 -16.76 0.22 -34.69
CA ASN A 276 -17.97 1.02 -34.69
C ASN A 276 -17.81 2.21 -35.66
N ASN A 277 -17.86 1.92 -36.97
CA ASN A 277 -17.63 2.82 -38.12
C ASN A 277 -18.55 4.07 -38.22
N LYS A 278 -19.24 4.48 -37.14
CA LYS A 278 -20.25 5.55 -37.13
C LYS A 278 -20.09 6.57 -35.98
N LEU A 279 -18.95 6.61 -35.30
CA LEU A 279 -18.77 7.50 -34.14
C LEU A 279 -18.37 8.92 -34.55
N ASP A 280 -19.29 9.88 -34.38
CA ASP A 280 -19.01 11.34 -34.36
C ASP A 280 -18.28 11.78 -33.09
N THR A 281 -18.10 10.87 -32.12
CA THR A 281 -17.46 11.15 -30.83
C THR A 281 -15.94 11.15 -30.95
N PRO A 282 -15.23 12.22 -30.51
CA PRO A 282 -13.77 12.24 -30.47
C PRO A 282 -13.18 11.07 -29.67
N LEU A 283 -12.07 10.50 -30.14
CA LEU A 283 -11.45 9.31 -29.55
C LEU A 283 -11.19 9.44 -28.03
N ILE A 284 -10.64 10.57 -27.58
CA ILE A 284 -10.34 10.79 -26.15
C ILE A 284 -11.62 10.75 -25.32
N LYS A 285 -12.70 11.40 -25.78
CA LYS A 285 -14.00 11.39 -25.10
C LYS A 285 -14.57 9.97 -25.02
N TYR A 286 -14.51 9.22 -26.13
CA TYR A 286 -14.92 7.82 -26.13
C TYR A 286 -14.12 6.97 -25.13
N LEU A 287 -12.79 7.13 -25.09
CA LEU A 287 -11.93 6.38 -24.18
C LEU A 287 -12.22 6.72 -22.72
N MET A 288 -12.45 7.99 -22.39
CA MET A 288 -12.87 8.40 -21.04
C MET A 288 -14.20 7.72 -20.66
N GLU A 289 -15.19 7.76 -21.55
CA GLU A 289 -16.51 7.15 -21.31
C GLU A 289 -16.46 5.63 -21.14
N LYS A 290 -15.53 4.94 -21.81
CA LYS A 290 -15.41 3.47 -21.74
C LYS A 290 -14.51 2.98 -20.61
N THR A 291 -13.51 3.76 -20.23
CA THR A 291 -12.49 3.32 -19.26
C THR A 291 -12.57 4.03 -17.92
N HIS A 292 -13.27 5.17 -17.86
CA HIS A 292 -13.24 6.12 -16.74
C HIS A 292 -11.84 6.63 -16.40
N PHE A 293 -10.88 6.52 -17.32
CA PHE A 293 -9.57 7.11 -17.14
C PHE A 293 -9.64 8.62 -17.32
N GLU A 294 -8.90 9.34 -16.49
CA GLU A 294 -8.68 10.77 -16.70
C GLU A 294 -7.99 11.02 -18.05
N SER A 295 -8.31 12.15 -18.68
CA SER A 295 -7.77 12.53 -19.99
C SER A 295 -6.24 12.60 -19.98
N GLU A 296 -5.65 13.07 -18.89
CA GLU A 296 -4.19 13.15 -18.70
C GLU A 296 -3.53 11.76 -18.76
N HIS A 297 -4.12 10.76 -18.10
CA HIS A 297 -3.64 9.38 -18.12
C HIS A 297 -3.76 8.75 -19.51
N ILE A 298 -4.84 9.06 -20.26
CA ILE A 298 -5.02 8.62 -21.65
C ILE A 298 -3.93 9.23 -22.54
N ILE A 299 -3.74 10.55 -22.47
CA ILE A 299 -2.72 11.27 -23.27
C ILE A 299 -1.32 10.76 -22.95
N LEU A 300 -0.99 10.60 -21.67
CA LEU A 300 0.29 10.05 -21.22
C LEU A 300 0.54 8.66 -21.82
N THR A 301 -0.47 7.80 -21.78
CA THR A 301 -0.37 6.44 -22.33
C THR A 301 -0.21 6.45 -23.84
N LEU A 302 -0.96 7.29 -24.57
CA LEU A 302 -0.83 7.44 -26.03
C LEU A 302 0.57 7.94 -26.44
N LYS A 303 1.14 8.90 -25.71
CA LYS A 303 2.53 9.33 -25.89
C LYS A 303 3.52 8.20 -25.66
N TYR A 304 3.31 7.40 -24.61
CA TYR A 304 4.15 6.24 -24.31
C TYR A 304 4.10 5.17 -25.42
N MET A 305 2.91 4.96 -26.01
CA MET A 305 2.70 4.08 -27.15
C MET A 305 3.16 4.67 -28.50
N LYS A 306 3.61 5.95 -28.52
CA LYS A 306 3.97 6.70 -29.73
C LYS A 306 2.83 6.82 -30.75
N CYS A 307 1.59 6.95 -30.27
CA CYS A 307 0.41 7.18 -31.11
C CYS A 307 0.13 8.68 -31.35
N ILE A 308 0.68 9.55 -30.50
CA ILE A 308 0.64 11.02 -30.57
C ILE A 308 1.98 11.59 -30.11
#